data_AF-A0AAU1WZZ2-F1
#
_entry.id   AF-A0AAU1WZZ2-F1
#
_cell.length_a   1.000
_cell.length_b   1.000
_cell.length_c   1.000
_cell.angle_alpha   90.00
_cell.angle_beta   90.00
_cell.angle_gamma   90.00
#
_symmetry.space_group_name_H-M   'P 1'
#
loop_
_entity.id
_entity.type
_entity.pdbx_description
1 polymer ?
#
loop_
_entity_poly.entity_id
_entity_poly.type
_entity_poly.pdbx_seq_one_letter_code
_entity_poly.pdbx_strand_id
1 'polypeptide(L)'
;MIELDEGVPELVDPVMVAAFEGWNDAGDAASTAIGHLDREWKGEVFAALDAEDYYDFQVNRPTVWLDGGVRKITWPTTRLSVVRVGGDRPRDLVLVRGIEPSMRWRSFCNELLGFAHELGVEMVVILGALLGDTPHTRPVPVSGVTSDPDLAATMDLEETRYEGPTGIVGILQEACTHAGVPAVSLWAAVPHYVSQPPNPKATLALLNRLEDLLGLRIPLGELPEDARAWQLGVDQLAAEDSEVAEYVQTLEEARDTAELPEASGDAIAREFERYLRRRDPGPGPGQPPGGHATESGDASYLRDPAGGRTRPPKPQRPEPGPASGTGGVPGSAPGTTDGRSGEKNERQSDDGDASEN
;
A
#
# COMPACT_ATOMS: atom_id res chain seq x y z
N MET A 1 2.32 -18.38 21.21
CA MET A 1 0.90 -18.05 21.41
C MET A 1 0.93 -16.63 21.90
N ILE A 2 0.49 -15.71 21.06
CA ILE A 2 0.46 -14.30 21.41
C ILE A 2 -0.77 -14.16 22.30
N GLU A 3 -0.60 -13.73 23.54
CA GLU A 3 -1.75 -13.47 24.41
C GLU A 3 -2.23 -12.07 24.08
N LEU A 4 -3.33 -11.96 23.31
CA LEU A 4 -4.05 -10.69 23.16
C LEU A 4 -4.60 -10.28 24.53
N ASP A 5 -4.45 -9.01 24.89
CA ASP A 5 -5.05 -8.48 26.12
C ASP A 5 -6.54 -8.85 26.19
N GLU A 6 -7.04 -9.21 27.39
CA GLU A 6 -8.46 -9.43 27.68
C GLU A 6 -9.26 -8.14 27.38
N GLY A 7 -9.62 -7.93 26.11
CA GLY A 7 -10.18 -6.66 25.67
C GLY A 7 -10.30 -6.46 24.17
N VAL A 8 -9.61 -7.25 23.33
CA VAL A 8 -9.76 -7.10 21.86
C VAL A 8 -11.14 -7.60 21.43
N PRO A 9 -12.01 -6.71 20.91
CA PRO A 9 -13.38 -7.07 20.58
C PRO A 9 -13.44 -7.89 19.28
N GLU A 10 -14.47 -8.73 19.12
CA GLU A 10 -14.70 -9.49 17.88
C GLU A 10 -14.83 -8.53 16.69
N LEU A 11 -13.98 -8.72 15.68
CA LEU A 11 -13.87 -7.81 14.54
C LEU A 11 -14.86 -8.19 13.43
N VAL A 12 -15.32 -7.18 12.70
CA VAL A 12 -16.22 -7.30 11.55
C VAL A 12 -15.41 -7.04 10.29
N ASP A 13 -15.29 -8.05 9.43
CA ASP A 13 -14.57 -7.97 8.15
C ASP A 13 -13.20 -7.25 8.31
N PRO A 14 -12.26 -7.77 9.12
CA PRO A 14 -11.05 -7.04 9.46
C PRO A 14 -10.02 -7.01 8.33
N VAL A 15 -9.46 -5.83 8.06
CA VAL A 15 -8.27 -5.65 7.21
C VAL A 15 -7.13 -5.11 8.06
N MET A 16 -5.94 -5.69 7.89
CA MET A 16 -4.73 -5.13 8.50
C MET A 16 -4.13 -4.09 7.58
N VAL A 17 -3.86 -2.87 8.07
CA VAL A 17 -3.16 -1.83 7.31
C VAL A 17 -1.85 -1.50 8.01
N ALA A 18 -0.72 -1.77 7.36
CA ALA A 18 0.61 -1.65 7.95
C ALA A 18 1.45 -0.56 7.27
N ALA A 19 2.24 0.18 8.04
CA ALA A 19 3.29 1.06 7.52
C ALA A 19 4.51 1.04 8.43
N PHE A 20 5.69 1.13 7.82
CA PHE A 20 6.97 1.07 8.53
C PHE A 20 7.82 2.28 8.16
N GLU A 21 8.19 3.08 9.16
CA GLU A 21 9.13 4.18 9.04
C GLU A 21 10.51 3.66 8.58
N GLY A 22 11.30 4.54 7.96
CA GLY A 22 12.65 4.23 7.49
C GLY A 22 12.73 4.13 5.97
N TRP A 23 13.39 3.07 5.46
CA TRP A 23 13.73 2.97 4.03
C TRP A 23 12.51 2.95 3.09
N ASN A 24 11.37 2.46 3.58
CA ASN A 24 10.15 2.27 2.79
C ASN A 24 9.16 3.45 2.90
N ASP A 25 9.54 4.58 3.51
CA ASP A 25 8.62 5.65 3.88
C ASP A 25 9.13 7.07 3.57
N ALA A 26 9.33 7.35 2.27
CA ALA A 26 9.72 8.69 1.83
C ALA A 26 8.74 9.78 2.32
N GLY A 27 9.29 10.84 2.92
CA GLY A 27 8.50 11.96 3.46
C GLY A 27 7.61 11.59 4.67
N ASP A 28 7.87 10.46 5.33
CA ASP A 28 7.04 9.84 6.38
C ASP A 28 5.58 9.65 5.94
N ALA A 29 5.34 9.51 4.64
CA ALA A 29 4.00 9.60 4.06
C ALA A 29 3.07 8.46 4.52
N ALA A 30 3.58 7.22 4.54
CA ALA A 30 2.85 6.00 4.89
C ALA A 30 2.65 5.87 6.40
N SER A 31 3.68 6.08 7.22
CA SER A 31 3.52 6.06 8.68
C SER A 31 2.61 7.19 9.17
N THR A 32 2.66 8.36 8.54
CA THR A 32 1.71 9.46 8.80
C THR A 32 0.29 9.10 8.39
N ALA A 33 0.10 8.33 7.31
CA ALA A 33 -1.22 7.84 6.92
C ALA A 33 -1.84 6.95 8.00
N ILE A 34 -1.09 5.99 8.55
CA ILE A 34 -1.59 5.16 9.67
C ILE A 34 -1.87 6.02 10.91
N GLY A 35 -0.98 6.96 11.24
CA GLY A 35 -1.18 7.89 12.34
C GLY A 35 -2.42 8.78 12.20
N HIS A 36 -2.78 9.15 10.96
CA HIS A 36 -4.00 9.87 10.66
C HIS A 36 -5.23 8.98 10.94
N LEU A 37 -5.26 7.74 10.43
CA LEU A 37 -6.36 6.80 10.68
C LEU A 37 -6.59 6.55 12.18
N ASP A 38 -5.50 6.33 12.91
CA ASP A 38 -5.53 6.17 14.38
C ASP A 38 -6.16 7.37 15.07
N ARG A 39 -5.80 8.59 14.67
CA ARG A 39 -6.32 9.81 15.28
C ARG A 39 -7.79 10.05 14.95
N GLU A 40 -8.16 9.95 13.68
CA GLU A 40 -9.52 10.29 13.24
C GLU A 40 -10.56 9.26 13.73
N TRP A 41 -10.19 7.99 13.80
CA TRP A 41 -11.07 6.93 14.31
C TRP A 41 -10.80 6.53 15.76
N LYS A 42 -9.91 7.24 16.45
CA LYS A 42 -9.58 7.02 17.87
C LYS A 42 -9.16 5.57 18.14
N GLY A 43 -8.16 5.11 17.39
CA GLY A 43 -7.63 3.76 17.50
C GLY A 43 -7.20 3.42 18.92
N GLU A 44 -7.51 2.19 19.32
CA GLU A 44 -7.14 1.64 20.61
C GLU A 44 -5.97 0.68 20.42
N VAL A 45 -4.79 1.03 20.96
CA VAL A 45 -3.61 0.17 20.95
C VAL A 45 -3.86 -1.02 21.86
N PHE A 46 -3.77 -2.22 21.31
CA PHE A 46 -3.96 -3.47 22.05
C PHE A 46 -2.70 -4.34 22.11
N ALA A 47 -1.69 -4.04 21.29
CA ALA A 47 -0.43 -4.76 21.30
C ALA A 47 0.74 -3.88 20.86
N ALA A 48 1.93 -4.26 21.33
CA ALA A 48 3.20 -3.74 20.86
C ALA A 48 4.21 -4.88 20.84
N LEU A 49 5.02 -4.95 19.79
CA LEU A 49 6.09 -5.94 19.70
C LEU A 49 7.22 -5.58 20.67
N ASP A 50 7.91 -6.59 21.21
CA ASP A 50 9.06 -6.30 22.08
C ASP A 50 10.19 -5.65 21.27
N ALA A 51 10.63 -4.47 21.73
CA ALA A 51 11.63 -3.69 21.05
C ALA A 51 13.01 -4.35 21.07
N GLU A 52 13.33 -5.09 22.13
CA GLU A 52 14.66 -5.70 22.32
C GLU A 52 14.96 -6.80 21.29
N ASP A 53 13.92 -7.47 20.79
CA ASP A 53 14.08 -8.55 19.83
C ASP A 53 14.39 -8.05 18.41
N TYR A 54 13.89 -6.86 18.06
CA TYR A 54 13.81 -6.43 16.66
C TYR A 54 14.63 -5.20 16.33
N TYR A 55 14.98 -4.34 17.30
CA TYR A 55 15.63 -3.07 17.03
C TYR A 55 17.07 -3.00 17.53
N ASP A 56 17.96 -2.46 16.69
CA ASP A 56 19.27 -2.00 17.14
C ASP A 56 19.11 -0.60 17.76
N PHE A 57 19.25 -0.49 19.07
CA PHE A 57 19.10 0.79 19.79
C PHE A 57 20.25 1.79 19.57
N GLN A 58 21.32 1.41 18.86
CA GLN A 58 22.32 2.37 18.39
C GLN A 58 21.82 3.14 17.16
N VAL A 59 21.02 2.47 16.33
CA VAL A 59 20.36 3.05 15.15
C VAL A 59 19.06 3.73 15.57
N ASN A 60 18.18 2.98 16.24
CA ASN A 60 16.86 3.43 16.70
C ASN A 60 16.91 3.77 18.19
N ARG A 61 17.42 4.97 18.50
CA ARG A 61 17.63 5.38 19.91
C ARG A 61 16.30 5.62 20.64
N PRO A 62 16.14 5.15 21.89
CA PRO A 62 15.02 5.55 22.73
C PRO A 62 15.04 7.05 23.03
N THR A 63 13.86 7.65 23.10
CA THR A 63 13.71 9.08 23.37
C THR A 63 13.38 9.32 24.83
N VAL A 64 14.13 10.22 25.48
CA VAL A 64 13.86 10.69 26.84
C VAL A 64 12.99 11.94 26.80
N TRP A 65 12.01 12.04 27.69
CA TRP A 65 11.19 13.23 27.87
C TRP A 65 10.75 13.40 29.34
N LEU A 66 10.16 14.55 29.66
CA LEU A 66 9.67 14.89 31.01
C LEU A 66 8.15 15.01 30.99
N ASP A 67 7.48 14.27 31.87
CA ASP A 67 6.03 14.35 32.11
C ASP A 67 5.77 14.90 33.51
N GLY A 68 5.31 16.14 33.63
CA GLY A 68 5.12 16.78 34.94
C GLY A 68 6.40 16.79 35.79
N GLY A 69 7.58 16.83 35.15
CA GLY A 69 8.89 16.76 35.82
C GLY A 69 9.41 15.34 36.09
N VAL A 70 8.65 14.29 35.78
CA VAL A 70 9.09 12.90 35.89
C VAL A 70 9.72 12.45 34.57
N ARG A 71 10.95 11.92 34.62
CA ARG A 71 11.65 11.39 33.46
C ARG A 71 10.98 10.12 32.95
N LYS A 72 10.62 10.11 31.67
CA LYS A 72 10.10 8.94 30.95
C LYS A 72 11.01 8.61 29.76
N ILE A 73 11.03 7.34 29.38
CA ILE A 73 11.73 6.84 28.20
C ILE A 73 10.68 6.19 27.31
N THR A 74 10.65 6.61 26.05
CA THR A 74 9.85 5.95 25.02
C THR A 74 10.79 5.11 24.17
N TRP A 75 10.56 3.79 24.19
CA TRP A 75 11.27 2.84 23.35
C TRP A 75 10.64 2.81 21.95
N PRO A 76 11.44 2.69 20.88
CA PRO A 76 10.91 2.45 19.54
C PRO A 76 10.22 1.09 19.52
N THR A 77 9.06 1.00 18.88
CA THR A 77 8.32 -0.26 18.76
C THR A 77 7.34 -0.21 17.61
N THR A 78 6.98 -1.38 17.10
CA THR A 78 5.79 -1.55 16.25
C THR A 78 4.57 -1.72 17.15
N ARG A 79 3.52 -0.94 16.93
CA ARG A 79 2.26 -0.98 17.67
C ARG A 79 1.15 -1.47 16.76
N LEU A 80 0.21 -2.19 17.36
CA LEU A 80 -1.04 -2.59 16.73
C LEU A 80 -2.21 -1.93 17.45
N SER A 81 -3.08 -1.30 16.68
CA SER A 81 -4.33 -0.71 17.17
C SER A 81 -5.51 -1.22 16.34
N VAL A 82 -6.70 -1.16 16.93
CA VAL A 82 -7.96 -1.44 16.23
C VAL A 82 -8.73 -0.14 16.07
N VAL A 83 -9.27 0.08 14.88
CA VAL A 83 -10.26 1.12 14.59
C VAL A 83 -11.51 0.50 14.01
N ARG A 84 -12.67 1.00 14.46
CA ARG A 84 -13.99 0.59 13.98
C ARG A 84 -14.46 1.59 12.92
N VAL A 85 -14.58 1.17 11.66
CA VAL A 85 -15.09 2.03 10.58
C VAL A 85 -16.59 1.84 10.49
N GLY A 86 -17.34 2.83 10.97
CA GLY A 86 -18.80 2.86 10.84
C GLY A 86 -19.27 3.15 9.41
N GLY A 87 -20.54 2.88 9.11
CA GLY A 87 -21.17 3.17 7.82
C GLY A 87 -22.09 2.06 7.34
N ASP A 88 -22.51 2.13 6.08
CA ASP A 88 -23.44 1.16 5.47
C ASP A 88 -22.80 -0.23 5.29
N ARG A 89 -21.47 -0.28 5.20
CA ARG A 89 -20.66 -1.51 5.20
C ARG A 89 -19.63 -1.41 6.31
N PRO A 90 -19.96 -1.84 7.54
CA PRO A 90 -19.02 -1.79 8.66
C PRO A 90 -17.85 -2.72 8.39
N ARG A 91 -16.64 -2.22 8.64
CA ARG A 91 -15.37 -2.94 8.54
C ARG A 91 -14.46 -2.44 9.65
N ASP A 92 -13.67 -3.34 10.21
CA ASP A 92 -12.65 -2.96 11.18
C ASP A 92 -11.27 -2.94 10.53
N LEU A 93 -10.40 -2.05 10.99
CA LEU A 93 -9.01 -2.05 10.58
C LEU A 93 -8.11 -2.36 11.76
N VAL A 94 -7.16 -3.26 11.54
CA VAL A 94 -6.02 -3.51 12.42
C VAL A 94 -4.87 -2.68 11.89
N LEU A 95 -4.56 -1.58 12.54
CA LEU A 95 -3.51 -0.67 12.11
C LEU A 95 -2.18 -1.11 12.71
N VAL A 96 -1.16 -1.22 11.88
CA VAL A 96 0.20 -1.56 12.30
C VAL A 96 1.11 -0.38 11.95
N ARG A 97 1.70 0.23 12.96
CA ARG A 97 2.64 1.35 12.78
C ARG A 97 3.91 1.11 13.59
N GLY A 98 5.05 1.22 12.93
CA GLY A 98 6.34 1.08 13.61
C GLY A 98 7.49 1.53 12.74
N ILE A 99 8.69 1.26 13.24
CA ILE A 99 9.92 1.40 12.48
C ILE A 99 10.23 0.05 11.84
N GLU A 100 10.81 0.07 10.64
CA GLU A 100 11.39 -1.14 10.05
C GLU A 100 12.34 -1.84 11.05
N PRO A 101 12.13 -3.14 11.35
CA PRO A 101 12.98 -3.86 12.29
C PRO A 101 14.43 -3.90 11.79
N SER A 102 15.41 -3.86 12.69
CA SER A 102 16.82 -3.95 12.33
C SER A 102 17.27 -5.40 12.09
N MET A 103 16.58 -6.36 12.70
CA MET A 103 16.95 -7.77 12.67
C MET A 103 15.74 -8.69 12.82
N ARG A 104 15.96 -10.01 12.65
CA ARG A 104 14.94 -11.07 12.84
C ARG A 104 13.65 -10.88 12.03
N TRP A 105 13.73 -10.32 10.81
CA TRP A 105 12.56 -10.00 9.98
C TRP A 105 11.58 -11.16 9.80
N ARG A 106 12.07 -12.39 9.64
CA ARG A 106 11.22 -13.59 9.56
C ARG A 106 10.36 -13.80 10.81
N SER A 107 10.96 -13.63 12.00
CA SER A 107 10.22 -13.74 13.28
C SER A 107 9.24 -12.58 13.43
N PHE A 108 9.67 -11.37 13.10
CA PHE A 108 8.83 -10.17 13.13
C PHE A 108 7.57 -10.33 12.26
N CYS A 109 7.72 -10.76 11.01
CA CYS A 109 6.58 -11.00 10.11
C CYS A 109 5.68 -12.13 10.63
N ASN A 110 6.25 -13.21 11.16
CA ASN A 110 5.47 -14.31 11.74
C ASN A 110 4.66 -13.85 12.96
N GLU A 111 5.19 -12.92 13.76
CA GLU A 111 4.47 -12.36 14.91
C GLU A 111 3.28 -11.50 14.44
N LEU A 112 3.49 -10.62 13.46
CA LEU A 112 2.40 -9.86 12.82
C LEU A 112 1.34 -10.77 12.17
N LEU A 113 1.76 -11.84 11.51
CA LEU A 113 0.84 -12.85 10.95
C LEU A 113 0.10 -13.64 12.04
N GLY A 114 0.73 -13.86 13.19
CA GLY A 114 0.08 -14.42 14.37
C GLY A 114 -1.09 -13.55 14.82
N PHE A 115 -0.86 -12.24 14.96
CA PHE A 115 -1.93 -11.27 15.23
C PHE A 115 -2.99 -11.28 14.13
N ALA A 116 -2.60 -11.26 12.85
CA ALA A 116 -3.53 -11.28 11.73
C ALA A 116 -4.45 -12.52 11.78
N HIS A 117 -3.88 -13.68 12.08
CA HIS A 117 -4.61 -14.94 12.19
C HIS A 117 -5.58 -14.95 13.38
N GLU A 118 -5.11 -14.56 14.57
CA GLU A 118 -5.93 -14.53 15.79
C GLU A 118 -7.10 -13.53 15.68
N LEU A 119 -6.91 -12.44 14.94
CA LEU A 119 -7.92 -11.40 14.69
C LEU A 119 -8.82 -11.69 13.48
N GLY A 120 -8.58 -12.77 12.74
CA GLY A 120 -9.37 -13.15 11.58
C GLY A 120 -9.22 -12.21 10.38
N VAL A 121 -8.08 -11.54 10.23
CA VAL A 121 -7.78 -10.61 9.13
C VAL A 121 -7.94 -11.28 7.76
N GLU A 122 -8.75 -10.69 6.88
CA GLU A 122 -9.03 -11.22 5.54
C GLU A 122 -8.03 -10.74 4.49
N MET A 123 -7.37 -9.61 4.73
CA MET A 123 -6.37 -9.04 3.83
C MET A 123 -5.41 -8.10 4.57
N VAL A 124 -4.16 -8.08 4.14
CA VAL A 124 -3.13 -7.14 4.61
C VAL A 124 -2.83 -6.12 3.52
N VAL A 125 -2.93 -4.83 3.85
CA VAL A 125 -2.54 -3.72 2.98
C VAL A 125 -1.31 -3.04 3.58
N ILE A 126 -0.20 -2.99 2.85
CA ILE A 126 1.06 -2.41 3.32
C ILE A 126 1.30 -1.09 2.59
N LEU A 127 1.34 0.01 3.31
CA LEU A 127 1.60 1.34 2.76
C LEU A 127 3.11 1.60 2.75
N GLY A 128 3.59 2.16 1.65
CA GLY A 128 4.95 2.62 1.47
C GLY A 128 5.03 3.89 0.64
N ALA A 129 6.17 4.54 0.68
CA ALA A 129 6.51 5.66 -0.16
C ALA A 129 7.98 5.57 -0.57
N LEU A 130 8.24 5.83 -1.85
CA LEU A 130 9.57 5.75 -2.44
C LEU A 130 9.93 7.06 -3.12
N LEU A 131 11.21 7.33 -3.28
CA LEU A 131 11.68 8.46 -4.08
C LEU A 131 11.56 8.10 -5.56
N GLY A 132 10.94 8.98 -6.34
CA GLY A 132 10.73 8.79 -7.76
C GLY A 132 10.91 10.06 -8.58
N ASP A 133 10.94 9.87 -9.90
CA ASP A 133 11.02 10.93 -10.90
C ASP A 133 9.61 11.43 -11.20
N THR A 134 9.07 12.24 -10.29
CA THR A 134 7.73 12.80 -10.40
C THR A 134 7.71 14.28 -10.00
N PRO A 135 6.97 15.14 -10.71
CA PRO A 135 6.90 16.55 -10.37
C PRO A 135 5.93 16.79 -9.20
N HIS A 136 6.35 17.58 -8.21
CA HIS A 136 5.52 17.95 -7.06
C HIS A 136 4.27 18.77 -7.44
N THR A 137 4.21 19.30 -8.66
CA THR A 137 3.11 20.11 -9.20
C THR A 137 1.97 19.29 -9.81
N ARG A 138 2.13 17.98 -10.01
CA ARG A 138 1.10 17.04 -10.52
C ARG A 138 0.54 16.15 -9.39
N PRO A 139 -0.55 15.39 -9.62
CA PRO A 139 -1.01 14.39 -8.66
C PRO A 139 0.07 13.36 -8.34
N VAL A 140 0.18 12.96 -7.06
CA VAL A 140 1.17 11.95 -6.63
C VAL A 140 0.77 10.59 -7.20
N PRO A 141 1.62 9.94 -8.01
CA PRO A 141 1.38 8.59 -8.48
C PRO A 141 1.36 7.62 -7.30
N VAL A 142 0.34 6.76 -7.23
CA VAL A 142 0.27 5.67 -6.26
C VAL A 142 0.07 4.36 -7.00
N SER A 143 1.06 3.49 -6.96
CA SER A 143 0.98 2.14 -7.53
C SER A 143 0.43 1.17 -6.48
N GLY A 144 -0.43 0.26 -6.91
CA GLY A 144 -0.87 -0.88 -6.10
C GLY A 144 -0.26 -2.15 -6.65
N VAL A 145 0.46 -2.89 -5.81
CA VAL A 145 1.25 -4.04 -6.23
C VAL A 145 0.90 -5.27 -5.40
N THR A 146 0.85 -6.44 -6.02
CA THR A 146 0.69 -7.72 -5.32
C THR A 146 1.51 -8.82 -5.98
N SER A 147 1.76 -9.90 -5.23
CA SER A 147 2.40 -11.14 -5.70
C SER A 147 1.37 -12.20 -6.11
N ASP A 148 0.08 -11.95 -5.90
CA ASP A 148 -1.01 -12.85 -6.28
C ASP A 148 -1.62 -12.41 -7.62
N PRO A 149 -1.47 -13.19 -8.71
CA PRO A 149 -2.02 -12.84 -10.02
C PRO A 149 -3.55 -12.73 -10.05
N ASP A 150 -4.26 -13.51 -9.25
CA ASP A 150 -5.72 -13.47 -9.19
C ASP A 150 -6.18 -12.20 -8.46
N LEU A 151 -5.49 -11.83 -7.38
CA LEU A 151 -5.73 -10.57 -6.68
C LEU A 151 -5.41 -9.37 -7.58
N ALA A 152 -4.33 -9.45 -8.36
CA ALA A 152 -3.95 -8.42 -9.32
C ALA A 152 -5.05 -8.15 -10.35
N ALA A 153 -5.61 -9.22 -10.93
CA ALA A 153 -6.68 -9.13 -11.91
C ALA A 153 -8.00 -8.64 -11.31
N THR A 154 -8.35 -9.07 -10.10
CA THR A 154 -9.64 -8.75 -9.46
C THR A 154 -9.70 -7.34 -8.88
N MET A 155 -8.56 -6.79 -8.45
CA MET A 155 -8.47 -5.48 -7.80
C MET A 155 -7.82 -4.38 -8.66
N ASP A 156 -7.53 -4.64 -9.94
CA ASP A 156 -6.85 -3.71 -10.85
C ASP A 156 -5.50 -3.23 -10.25
N LEU A 157 -4.65 -4.21 -9.91
CA LEU A 157 -3.31 -4.00 -9.34
C LEU A 157 -2.24 -4.53 -10.29
N GLU A 158 -1.02 -4.05 -10.09
CA GLU A 158 0.15 -4.52 -10.81
C GLU A 158 0.73 -5.78 -10.15
N GLU A 159 1.07 -6.77 -10.97
CA GLU A 159 1.84 -7.92 -10.51
C GLU A 159 3.31 -7.51 -10.29
N THR A 160 3.87 -7.82 -9.13
CA THR A 160 5.29 -7.53 -8.85
C THR A 160 6.22 -8.32 -9.77
N ARG A 161 7.18 -7.64 -10.37
CA ARG A 161 8.26 -8.22 -11.18
C ARG A 161 9.64 -7.73 -10.76
N TYR A 162 9.72 -7.06 -9.61
CA TYR A 162 10.94 -6.44 -9.15
C TYR A 162 11.95 -7.49 -8.65
N GLU A 163 13.20 -7.35 -9.09
CA GLU A 163 14.34 -8.11 -8.58
C GLU A 163 15.39 -7.14 -8.03
N GLY A 164 15.76 -7.30 -6.76
CA GLY A 164 16.74 -6.44 -6.11
C GLY A 164 16.62 -6.44 -4.58
N PRO A 165 17.35 -5.55 -3.89
CA PRO A 165 17.20 -5.36 -2.45
C PRO A 165 15.76 -4.97 -2.08
N THR A 166 15.26 -5.53 -0.98
CA THR A 166 13.91 -5.24 -0.49
C THR A 166 13.93 -4.88 1.00
N GLY A 167 12.89 -4.19 1.43
CA GLY A 167 12.64 -3.85 2.84
C GLY A 167 11.65 -4.79 3.50
N ILE A 168 11.27 -4.46 4.72
CA ILE A 168 10.29 -5.22 5.50
C ILE A 168 8.92 -5.33 4.80
N VAL A 169 8.56 -4.35 3.97
CA VAL A 169 7.31 -4.37 3.17
C VAL A 169 7.29 -5.58 2.23
N GLY A 170 8.37 -5.82 1.49
CA GLY A 170 8.46 -6.96 0.59
C GLY A 170 8.48 -8.29 1.32
N ILE A 171 9.21 -8.36 2.45
CA ILE A 171 9.27 -9.58 3.26
C ILE A 171 7.94 -9.90 3.93
N LEU A 172 7.20 -8.89 4.40
CA LEU A 172 5.85 -9.09 4.95
C LEU A 172 4.88 -9.55 3.85
N GLN A 173 4.92 -8.97 2.66
CA GLN A 173 4.09 -9.40 1.52
C GLN A 173 4.38 -10.86 1.12
N GLU A 174 5.66 -11.25 1.07
CA GLU A 174 6.08 -12.64 0.83
C GLU A 174 5.57 -13.57 1.94
N ALA A 175 5.71 -13.17 3.21
CA ALA A 175 5.24 -13.95 4.35
C ALA A 175 3.72 -14.16 4.32
N CYS A 176 2.94 -13.12 3.98
CA CYS A 176 1.49 -13.23 3.78
C CYS A 176 1.16 -14.24 2.67
N THR A 177 1.87 -14.17 1.54
CA THR A 177 1.69 -15.10 0.41
C THR A 177 1.92 -16.55 0.86
N HIS A 178 3.01 -16.82 1.60
CA HIS A 178 3.29 -18.15 2.15
C HIS A 178 2.24 -18.62 3.18
N ALA A 179 1.65 -17.70 3.93
CA ALA A 179 0.60 -17.98 4.89
C ALA A 179 -0.80 -18.10 4.25
N GLY A 180 -0.94 -17.82 2.95
CA GLY A 180 -2.22 -17.82 2.24
C GLY A 180 -3.13 -16.64 2.62
N VAL A 181 -2.55 -15.54 3.13
CA VAL A 181 -3.28 -14.31 3.46
C VAL A 181 -3.14 -13.34 2.27
N PRO A 182 -4.24 -12.86 1.66
CA PRO A 182 -4.18 -11.87 0.60
C PRO A 182 -3.42 -10.61 1.04
N ALA A 183 -2.46 -10.17 0.21
CA ALA A 183 -1.65 -9.00 0.53
C ALA A 183 -1.47 -8.08 -0.68
N VAL A 184 -1.57 -6.78 -0.41
CA VAL A 184 -1.39 -5.69 -1.37
C VAL A 184 -0.43 -4.67 -0.76
N SER A 185 0.51 -4.14 -1.54
CA SER A 185 1.26 -2.95 -1.15
C SER A 185 0.88 -1.74 -1.99
N LEU A 186 0.74 -0.57 -1.35
CA LEU A 186 0.48 0.71 -2.00
C LEU A 186 1.70 1.60 -1.87
N TRP A 187 2.21 2.12 -2.99
CA TRP A 187 3.45 2.89 -3.04
C TRP A 187 3.23 4.28 -3.62
N ALA A 188 3.43 5.32 -2.81
CA ALA A 188 3.45 6.70 -3.30
C ALA A 188 4.83 7.07 -3.84
N ALA A 189 4.88 7.64 -5.05
CA ALA A 189 6.11 8.21 -5.59
C ALA A 189 6.28 9.65 -5.09
N VAL A 190 7.30 9.87 -4.25
CA VAL A 190 7.67 11.18 -3.70
C VAL A 190 8.77 11.79 -4.55
N PRO A 191 8.68 13.07 -4.96
CA PRO A 191 9.76 13.73 -5.69
C PRO A 191 11.08 13.68 -4.91
N HIS A 192 12.14 13.14 -5.51
CA HIS A 192 13.42 12.94 -4.81
C HIS A 192 14.07 14.24 -4.33
N TYR A 193 13.83 15.37 -5.02
CA TYR A 193 14.33 16.69 -4.63
C TYR A 193 13.56 17.32 -3.46
N VAL A 194 12.41 16.77 -3.07
CA VAL A 194 11.69 17.14 -1.82
C VAL A 194 11.28 15.88 -1.05
N SER A 195 12.30 15.21 -0.54
CA SER A 195 12.17 13.95 0.21
C SER A 195 12.05 14.14 1.74
N GLN A 196 12.30 15.34 2.25
CA GLN A 196 12.28 15.60 3.69
C GLN A 196 10.85 15.53 4.25
N PRO A 197 10.63 14.77 5.34
CA PRO A 197 9.36 14.79 6.04
C PRO A 197 9.03 16.17 6.65
N PRO A 198 7.75 16.53 6.76
CA PRO A 198 6.57 15.77 6.36
C PRO A 198 6.17 16.01 4.89
N ASN A 199 5.58 15.00 4.24
CA ASN A 199 4.93 15.13 2.93
C ASN A 199 3.41 14.81 3.01
N PRO A 200 2.57 15.80 3.38
CA PRO A 200 1.13 15.61 3.52
C PRO A 200 0.44 15.30 2.18
N LYS A 201 1.01 15.74 1.06
CA LYS A 201 0.47 15.46 -0.29
C LYS A 201 0.57 13.97 -0.64
N ALA A 202 1.69 13.33 -0.31
CA ALA A 202 1.85 11.89 -0.49
C ALA A 202 0.99 11.08 0.48
N THR A 203 0.91 11.49 1.75
CA THR A 203 -0.03 10.89 2.73
C THR A 203 -1.47 10.93 2.23
N LEU A 204 -1.93 12.09 1.75
CA LEU A 204 -3.26 12.27 1.19
C LEU A 204 -3.51 11.34 -0.01
N ALA A 205 -2.52 11.16 -0.88
CA ALA A 205 -2.62 10.26 -2.03
C ALA A 205 -2.74 8.79 -1.61
N LEU A 206 -1.95 8.34 -0.62
CA LEU A 206 -2.04 6.98 -0.06
C LEU A 206 -3.41 6.72 0.57
N LEU A 207 -3.92 7.64 1.39
CA LEU A 207 -5.24 7.51 2.01
C LEU A 207 -6.35 7.45 0.95
N ASN A 208 -6.29 8.32 -0.08
CA ASN A 208 -7.24 8.28 -1.18
C ASN A 208 -7.21 6.92 -1.93
N ARG A 209 -6.02 6.36 -2.18
CA ARG A 209 -5.91 5.04 -2.82
C ARG A 209 -6.39 3.91 -1.92
N LEU A 210 -6.17 4.01 -0.61
CA LEU A 210 -6.68 3.07 0.38
C LEU A 210 -8.22 3.11 0.47
N GLU A 211 -8.82 4.30 0.43
CA GLU A 211 -10.27 4.53 0.33
C GLU A 211 -10.85 3.85 -0.92
N ASP A 212 -10.17 3.99 -2.07
CA ASP A 212 -10.59 3.32 -3.31
C ASP A 212 -10.48 1.79 -3.21
N LEU A 213 -9.38 1.28 -2.65
CA LEU A 213 -9.09 -0.16 -2.53
C LEU A 213 -10.07 -0.86 -1.59
N LEU A 214 -10.33 -0.27 -0.42
CA LEU A 214 -11.16 -0.87 0.63
C LEU A 214 -12.63 -0.45 0.54
N GLY A 215 -12.97 0.50 -0.33
CA GLY A 215 -14.35 0.98 -0.52
C GLY A 215 -14.92 1.68 0.71
N LEU A 216 -14.07 2.30 1.54
CA LEU A 216 -14.42 2.97 2.78
C LEU A 216 -14.28 4.49 2.65
N ARG A 217 -14.94 5.28 3.52
CA ARG A 217 -14.80 6.75 3.53
C ARG A 217 -13.84 7.17 4.64
N ILE A 218 -12.70 7.74 4.28
CA ILE A 218 -11.70 8.24 5.25
C ILE A 218 -11.98 9.72 5.54
N PRO A 219 -12.16 10.12 6.80
CA PRO A 219 -12.25 11.53 7.18
C PRO A 219 -10.88 12.20 7.05
N LEU A 220 -10.62 12.92 5.96
CA LEU A 220 -9.29 13.48 5.66
C LEU A 220 -8.88 14.67 6.53
N GLY A 221 -9.81 15.27 7.30
CA GLY A 221 -9.54 16.46 8.13
C GLY A 221 -8.90 17.60 7.32
N GLU A 222 -7.84 18.20 7.88
CA GLU A 222 -7.07 19.30 7.28
C GLU A 222 -5.98 18.85 6.29
N LEU A 223 -5.84 17.53 6.04
CA LEU A 223 -4.79 17.03 5.13
C LEU A 223 -4.85 17.64 3.71
N PRO A 224 -6.03 17.91 3.10
CA PRO A 224 -6.10 18.58 1.80
C PRO A 224 -5.52 20.00 1.84
N GLU A 225 -5.78 20.75 2.91
CA GLU A 225 -5.24 22.09 3.13
C GLU A 225 -3.73 22.04 3.36
N ASP A 226 -3.26 21.12 4.21
CA ASP A 226 -1.83 20.89 4.46
C ASP A 226 -1.09 20.50 3.18
N ALA A 227 -1.67 19.65 2.33
CA ALA A 227 -1.10 19.26 1.04
C ALA A 227 -0.97 20.46 0.07
N ARG A 228 -1.97 21.37 0.04
CA ARG A 228 -1.89 22.60 -0.77
C ARG A 228 -0.83 23.56 -0.23
N ALA A 229 -0.78 23.75 1.09
CA ALA A 229 0.22 24.61 1.73
C ALA A 229 1.65 24.09 1.48
N TRP A 230 1.84 22.78 1.61
CA TRP A 230 3.09 22.11 1.29
C TRP A 230 3.49 22.34 -0.17
N GLN A 231 2.56 22.14 -1.12
CA GLN A 231 2.86 22.34 -2.54
C GLN A 231 3.30 23.78 -2.83
N LEU A 232 2.59 24.78 -2.30
CA LEU A 232 2.97 26.19 -2.46
C LEU A 232 4.36 26.51 -1.87
N GLY A 233 4.73 25.86 -0.76
CA GLY A 233 6.07 25.99 -0.18
C GLY A 233 7.15 25.40 -1.09
N VAL A 234 6.88 24.23 -1.67
CA VAL A 234 7.81 23.61 -2.62
C VAL A 234 7.92 24.42 -3.92
N ASP A 235 6.80 24.93 -4.44
CA ASP A 235 6.77 25.77 -5.64
C ASP A 235 7.72 26.98 -5.47
N GLN A 236 7.70 27.61 -4.29
CA GLN A 236 8.57 28.75 -3.97
C GLN A 236 10.05 28.34 -3.93
N LEU A 237 10.38 27.26 -3.22
CA LEU A 237 11.76 26.78 -3.12
C LEU A 237 12.32 26.34 -4.48
N ALA A 238 11.51 25.66 -5.29
CA ALA A 238 11.90 25.23 -6.62
C ALA A 238 12.11 26.42 -7.57
N ALA A 239 11.35 27.51 -7.41
CA ALA A 239 11.50 28.72 -8.23
C ALA A 239 12.77 29.54 -7.88
N GLU A 240 13.36 29.34 -6.71
CA GLU A 240 14.62 29.99 -6.32
C GLU A 240 15.85 29.36 -6.98
N ASP A 241 15.72 28.12 -7.48
CA ASP A 241 16.79 27.37 -8.14
C ASP A 241 16.40 27.05 -9.59
N SER A 242 17.07 27.70 -10.55
CA SER A 242 16.78 27.53 -11.97
C SER A 242 17.02 26.10 -12.47
N GLU A 243 18.00 25.37 -11.92
CA GLU A 243 18.27 23.99 -12.32
C GLU A 243 17.11 23.08 -11.87
N VAL A 244 16.62 23.27 -10.64
CA VAL A 244 15.46 22.54 -10.13
C VAL A 244 14.21 22.88 -10.93
N ALA A 245 13.98 24.16 -11.26
CA ALA A 245 12.83 24.58 -12.05
C ALA A 245 12.81 23.94 -13.46
N GLU A 246 13.94 23.95 -14.18
CA GLU A 246 14.08 23.29 -15.50
C GLU A 246 13.87 21.78 -15.39
N TYR A 247 14.37 21.16 -14.31
CA TYR A 247 14.19 19.75 -14.07
C TYR A 247 12.73 19.38 -13.78
N VAL A 248 12.03 20.17 -12.95
CA VAL A 248 10.60 20.00 -12.69
C VAL A 248 9.80 20.09 -13.98
N GLN A 249 10.10 21.07 -14.85
CA GLN A 249 9.44 21.20 -16.15
C GLN A 249 9.64 19.94 -17.02
N THR A 250 10.85 19.38 -17.04
CA THR A 250 11.13 18.15 -17.78
C THR A 250 10.30 16.97 -17.25
N LEU A 251 10.13 16.86 -15.93
CA LEU A 251 9.29 15.84 -15.30
C LEU A 251 7.79 16.04 -15.60
N GLU A 252 7.32 17.29 -15.63
CA GLU A 252 5.96 17.63 -16.03
C GLU A 252 5.67 17.22 -17.47
N GLU A 253 6.55 17.56 -18.41
CA GLU A 253 6.40 17.20 -19.82
C GLU A 253 6.36 15.68 -20.01
N ALA A 254 7.25 14.95 -19.32
CA ALA A 254 7.26 13.48 -19.35
C ALA A 254 5.95 12.89 -18.80
N ARG A 255 5.42 13.45 -17.70
CA ARG A 255 4.19 12.97 -17.06
C ARG A 255 2.96 13.26 -17.91
N ASP A 256 2.81 14.50 -18.36
CA ASP A 256 1.65 14.94 -19.13
C ASP A 256 1.56 14.20 -20.48
N THR A 257 2.72 13.87 -21.09
CA THR A 257 2.79 13.03 -22.30
C THR A 257 2.30 11.61 -22.04
N ALA A 258 2.62 11.02 -20.88
CA ALA A 258 2.16 9.68 -20.51
C ALA A 258 0.66 9.64 -20.18
N GLU A 259 0.05 10.76 -19.76
CA GLU A 259 -1.36 10.85 -19.35
C GLU A 259 -2.32 11.31 -20.46
N LEU A 260 -1.87 11.45 -21.71
CA LEU A 260 -2.71 11.90 -22.81
C LEU A 260 -3.97 11.01 -23.00
N PRO A 261 -5.13 11.58 -23.43
CA PRO A 261 -6.45 10.92 -23.37
C PRO A 261 -6.61 9.62 -24.17
N GLU A 262 -5.72 9.34 -25.12
CA GLU A 262 -5.68 8.04 -25.80
C GLU A 262 -5.25 6.91 -24.83
N ALA A 263 -4.80 7.24 -23.61
CA ALA A 263 -4.33 6.34 -22.57
C ALA A 263 -4.97 6.50 -21.15
N SER A 264 -5.76 7.54 -20.84
CA SER A 264 -6.06 7.91 -19.42
C SER A 264 -7.53 8.02 -18.97
N GLY A 265 -8.51 7.53 -19.74
CA GLY A 265 -9.95 7.62 -19.41
C GLY A 265 -10.34 7.16 -17.99
N ASP A 266 -9.60 6.20 -17.43
CA ASP A 266 -9.90 5.60 -16.13
C ASP A 266 -9.50 6.47 -14.92
N ALA A 267 -8.51 7.36 -15.07
CA ALA A 267 -8.07 8.23 -13.98
C ALA A 267 -9.14 9.30 -13.63
N ILE A 268 -9.75 9.90 -14.66
CA ILE A 268 -10.79 10.91 -14.51
C ILE A 268 -12.09 10.29 -13.97
N ALA A 269 -12.44 9.08 -14.42
CA ALA A 269 -13.61 8.36 -13.92
C ALA A 269 -13.51 8.06 -12.42
N ARG A 270 -12.34 7.62 -11.95
CA ARG A 270 -12.09 7.32 -10.52
C ARG A 270 -12.23 8.54 -9.62
N GLU A 271 -11.70 9.70 -10.02
CA GLU A 271 -11.83 10.93 -9.23
C GLU A 271 -13.29 11.42 -9.15
N PHE A 272 -14.03 11.29 -10.26
CA PHE A 272 -15.45 11.63 -10.30
C PHE A 272 -16.30 10.69 -9.42
N GLU A 273 -16.05 9.38 -9.48
CA GLU A 273 -16.70 8.42 -8.58
C GLU A 273 -16.42 8.71 -7.11
N ARG A 274 -15.17 9.09 -6.77
CA ARG A 274 -14.79 9.48 -5.41
C ARG A 274 -15.56 10.72 -4.95
N TYR A 275 -15.68 11.73 -5.82
CA TYR A 275 -16.49 12.93 -5.54
C TYR A 275 -17.96 12.58 -5.28
N LEU A 276 -18.54 11.66 -6.05
CA LEU A 276 -19.92 11.21 -5.85
C LEU A 276 -20.10 10.43 -4.53
N ARG A 277 -19.17 9.51 -4.19
CA ARG A 277 -19.18 8.81 -2.90
C ARG A 277 -19.14 9.79 -1.73
N ARG A 278 -18.45 10.93 -1.83
CA ARG A 278 -18.40 11.94 -0.76
C ARG A 278 -19.69 12.75 -0.61
N ARG A 279 -20.51 12.84 -1.66
CA ARG A 279 -21.69 13.71 -1.70
C ARG A 279 -22.98 13.03 -1.25
N ASP A 280 -23.08 11.70 -1.25
CA ASP A 280 -24.26 11.00 -0.74
C ASP A 280 -24.33 11.10 0.80
N PRO A 281 -25.26 11.90 1.35
CA PRO A 281 -25.64 11.79 2.76
C PRO A 281 -26.56 10.57 2.84
N GLY A 282 -26.25 9.59 3.69
CA GLY A 282 -27.17 8.48 3.96
C GLY A 282 -28.58 9.02 4.27
N PRO A 283 -29.65 8.32 3.85
CA PRO A 283 -31.01 8.81 4.03
C PRO A 283 -31.31 8.96 5.52
N GLY A 284 -31.55 10.21 5.95
CA GLY A 284 -31.89 10.54 7.33
C GLY A 284 -33.17 9.83 7.81
N PRO A 285 -33.30 9.57 9.12
CA PRO A 285 -34.35 8.73 9.65
C PRO A 285 -35.73 9.42 9.60
N GLY A 286 -36.67 8.74 8.94
CA GLY A 286 -38.09 8.61 9.28
C GLY A 286 -38.88 9.86 9.69
N GLN A 287 -39.70 10.37 8.78
CA GLN A 287 -40.90 11.13 9.12
C GLN A 287 -42.16 10.38 8.62
N PRO A 288 -43.23 10.24 9.44
CA PRO A 288 -44.32 9.30 9.19
C PRO A 288 -45.35 9.81 8.17
N PRO A 289 -46.22 8.93 7.64
CA PRO A 289 -47.09 9.27 6.51
C PRO A 289 -48.36 9.98 6.98
N GLY A 290 -48.57 11.21 6.49
CA GLY A 290 -49.83 11.94 6.59
C GLY A 290 -50.49 12.01 5.22
N GLY A 291 -51.61 11.30 5.05
CA GLY A 291 -52.43 11.36 3.84
C GLY A 291 -53.30 12.61 3.76
N HIS A 292 -53.67 13.00 2.54
CA HIS A 292 -55.06 13.27 2.16
C HIS A 292 -55.21 13.26 0.64
N ALA A 293 -56.37 12.77 0.23
CA ALA A 293 -56.80 12.44 -1.12
C ALA A 293 -57.24 13.65 -1.94
N THR A 294 -57.22 13.51 -3.27
CA THR A 294 -58.41 13.70 -4.13
C THR A 294 -58.26 12.96 -5.46
N GLU A 295 -59.27 12.14 -5.76
CA GLU A 295 -59.91 11.83 -7.06
C GLU A 295 -59.26 12.42 -8.33
N SER A 296 -59.06 11.69 -9.43
CA SER A 296 -60.12 11.05 -10.23
C SER A 296 -59.52 10.43 -11.51
N GLY A 297 -60.21 9.45 -12.13
CA GLY A 297 -60.07 9.17 -13.57
C GLY A 297 -59.57 7.79 -13.99
N ASP A 298 -60.41 6.77 -13.76
CA ASP A 298 -60.91 5.81 -14.77
C ASP A 298 -60.09 5.55 -16.05
N ALA A 299 -59.66 4.30 -16.27
CA ALA A 299 -60.00 3.49 -17.46
C ALA A 299 -59.12 2.23 -17.60
N SER A 300 -59.81 1.10 -17.49
CA SER A 300 -59.44 -0.26 -17.87
C SER A 300 -58.93 -0.42 -19.30
N TYR A 301 -57.99 -1.36 -19.55
CA TYR A 301 -58.14 -2.36 -20.63
C TYR A 301 -57.37 -3.65 -20.32
N LEU A 302 -58.14 -4.71 -20.04
CA LEU A 302 -57.75 -6.10 -20.23
C LEU A 302 -57.65 -6.42 -21.72
N ARG A 303 -56.56 -7.06 -22.18
CA ARG A 303 -56.63 -8.23 -23.09
C ARG A 303 -55.27 -8.87 -23.35
N ASP A 304 -55.13 -10.11 -22.90
CA ASP A 304 -54.39 -11.18 -23.58
C ASP A 304 -55.32 -11.77 -24.68
N PRO A 305 -54.85 -12.37 -25.81
CA PRO A 305 -54.12 -13.64 -25.73
C PRO A 305 -53.09 -13.97 -26.86
N ALA A 306 -52.17 -14.87 -26.51
CA ALA A 306 -51.64 -16.03 -27.25
C ALA A 306 -51.29 -15.98 -28.77
N GLY A 307 -50.02 -16.36 -29.06
CA GLY A 307 -49.70 -17.38 -30.08
C GLY A 307 -48.75 -16.96 -31.22
N GLY A 308 -47.55 -17.55 -31.29
CA GLY A 308 -46.71 -17.51 -32.51
C GLY A 308 -45.27 -17.95 -32.30
N ARG A 309 -44.82 -18.95 -33.06
CA ARG A 309 -43.61 -19.77 -32.90
C ARG A 309 -42.34 -19.21 -33.57
N THR A 310 -41.20 -19.87 -33.26
CA THR A 310 -39.88 -20.00 -33.97
C THR A 310 -38.76 -19.09 -33.43
N ARG A 311 -37.51 -19.51 -33.18
CA ARG A 311 -36.65 -20.64 -33.61
C ARG A 311 -35.48 -20.84 -32.60
N PRO A 312 -34.88 -22.04 -32.43
CA PRO A 312 -33.84 -22.32 -31.43
C PRO A 312 -32.39 -21.92 -31.84
N PRO A 313 -31.44 -21.81 -30.88
CA PRO A 313 -30.05 -21.39 -31.13
C PRO A 313 -29.16 -22.49 -31.72
N LYS A 314 -28.09 -22.08 -32.44
CA LYS A 314 -27.07 -22.95 -33.07
C LYS A 314 -26.09 -23.55 -32.04
N PRO A 315 -25.64 -24.80 -32.20
CA PRO A 315 -24.59 -25.40 -31.38
C PRO A 315 -23.16 -25.08 -31.88
N GLN A 316 -22.22 -24.89 -30.95
CA GLN A 316 -20.78 -24.80 -31.20
C GLN A 316 -20.16 -26.21 -31.35
N ARG A 317 -19.13 -26.31 -32.19
CA ARG A 317 -18.49 -27.56 -32.62
C ARG A 317 -17.26 -27.85 -31.74
N PRO A 318 -17.00 -29.12 -31.34
CA PRO A 318 -15.85 -29.48 -30.51
C PRO A 318 -14.56 -29.69 -31.33
N GLU A 319 -13.42 -29.40 -30.72
CA GLU A 319 -12.08 -29.73 -31.22
C GLU A 319 -11.75 -31.23 -31.06
N PRO A 320 -10.98 -31.82 -31.99
CA PRO A 320 -10.44 -33.17 -31.85
C PRO A 320 -8.93 -33.17 -31.50
N GLY A 321 -8.53 -33.88 -30.45
CA GLY A 321 -7.23 -34.59 -30.39
C GLY A 321 -7.34 -35.99 -31.03
N PRO A 322 -6.38 -36.93 -30.90
CA PRO A 322 -5.03 -36.87 -30.30
C PRO A 322 -3.93 -37.62 -31.13
N ALA A 323 -2.78 -37.90 -30.48
CA ALA A 323 -1.71 -38.90 -30.80
C ALA A 323 -0.59 -38.45 -31.78
N SER A 324 0.70 -38.82 -31.69
CA SER A 324 1.53 -39.66 -30.79
C SER A 324 3.00 -39.63 -31.27
N GLY A 325 3.97 -39.63 -30.35
CA GLY A 325 5.14 -40.55 -30.32
C GLY A 325 6.36 -40.39 -31.26
N THR A 326 7.54 -40.71 -30.67
CA THR A 326 8.88 -41.05 -31.24
C THR A 326 9.77 -39.86 -31.62
N GLY A 327 11.08 -39.76 -31.32
CA GLY A 327 12.10 -40.60 -30.67
C GLY A 327 13.51 -40.08 -31.05
N GLY A 328 14.54 -40.29 -30.23
CA GLY A 328 15.96 -40.29 -30.67
C GLY A 328 16.94 -39.28 -30.05
N VAL A 329 17.88 -39.81 -29.25
CA VAL A 329 19.23 -39.31 -28.87
C VAL A 329 20.22 -40.09 -29.80
N PRO A 330 21.44 -39.66 -30.23
CA PRO A 330 22.59 -39.35 -29.33
C PRO A 330 23.80 -38.50 -29.83
N GLY A 331 24.73 -38.22 -28.89
CA GLY A 331 26.18 -38.06 -29.07
C GLY A 331 26.69 -36.63 -29.36
N SER A 332 27.87 -36.16 -28.94
CA SER A 332 29.06 -36.73 -28.30
C SER A 332 29.97 -35.58 -27.81
N ALA A 333 30.70 -35.77 -26.70
CA ALA A 333 31.97 -35.07 -26.38
C ALA A 333 33.11 -35.58 -27.31
N PRO A 334 34.40 -35.12 -27.32
CA PRO A 334 35.22 -34.69 -26.17
C PRO A 334 36.37 -33.67 -26.42
N GLY A 335 37.16 -33.39 -25.36
CA GLY A 335 38.62 -33.16 -25.42
C GLY A 335 39.11 -31.73 -25.13
N THR A 336 39.59 -31.38 -23.93
CA THR A 336 40.96 -31.56 -23.35
C THR A 336 42.10 -30.82 -24.06
N THR A 337 42.74 -29.89 -23.35
CA THR A 337 44.19 -29.81 -22.99
C THR A 337 44.55 -28.33 -22.73
N ASP A 338 44.98 -27.95 -21.52
CA ASP A 338 46.30 -28.12 -20.86
C ASP A 338 47.24 -26.94 -21.17
N GLY A 339 47.87 -26.36 -20.13
CA GLY A 339 48.69 -25.16 -20.28
C GLY A 339 49.12 -24.50 -18.97
N ARG A 340 50.06 -25.15 -18.28
CA ARG A 340 50.71 -24.79 -17.02
C ARG A 340 52.00 -23.98 -17.27
N SER A 341 52.27 -22.93 -16.49
CA SER A 341 53.61 -22.42 -16.04
C SER A 341 53.38 -21.08 -15.33
N GLY A 342 53.78 -20.84 -14.07
CA GLY A 342 55.16 -20.69 -13.56
C GLY A 342 55.59 -19.22 -13.77
N GLU A 343 56.10 -18.40 -12.84
CA GLU A 343 56.78 -18.57 -11.56
C GLU A 343 56.84 -17.20 -10.83
N LYS A 344 56.91 -17.26 -9.48
CA LYS A 344 57.75 -16.51 -8.52
C LYS A 344 58.20 -15.06 -8.81
N ASN A 345 58.03 -14.17 -7.83
CA ASN A 345 59.02 -13.80 -6.78
C ASN A 345 58.36 -12.78 -5.81
N GLU A 346 58.39 -12.99 -4.49
CA GLU A 346 59.31 -12.37 -3.49
C GLU A 346 59.40 -10.83 -3.59
N ARG A 347 59.48 -10.01 -2.54
CA ARG A 347 59.51 -10.03 -1.05
C ARG A 347 59.83 -8.55 -0.70
N GLN A 348 59.25 -8.00 0.38
CA GLN A 348 59.79 -6.94 1.28
C GLN A 348 58.59 -6.13 1.80
N SER A 349 58.11 -6.27 3.04
CA SER A 349 58.73 -5.88 4.34
C SER A 349 59.29 -4.46 4.33
N ASP A 350 58.53 -3.52 4.90
CA ASP A 350 59.13 -2.56 5.83
C ASP A 350 58.15 -2.20 6.94
N ASP A 351 58.70 -2.22 8.14
CA ASP A 351 58.11 -1.90 9.44
C ASP A 351 58.28 -0.40 9.72
N GLY A 352 57.49 0.10 10.67
CA GLY A 352 57.79 1.30 11.47
C GLY A 352 56.98 2.54 11.08
N ASP A 353 56.57 3.41 11.99
CA ASP A 353 56.68 3.47 13.44
C ASP A 353 55.65 4.53 13.90
N ALA A 354 55.29 4.48 15.17
CA ALA A 354 54.44 5.42 15.86
C ALA A 354 55.00 6.86 15.86
N SER A 355 54.12 7.85 15.94
CA SER A 355 54.33 9.01 16.83
C SER A 355 53.05 9.82 17.03
N GLU A 356 52.89 10.24 18.27
CA GLU A 356 51.90 11.14 18.83
C GLU A 356 51.83 12.50 18.11
N ASN A 357 50.62 13.03 17.91
CA ASN A 357 50.17 14.31 18.46
C ASN A 357 48.67 14.51 18.27
#